data_AF-A0A2X1YF05-F1
#
_entry.id   AF-A0A2X1YF05-F1
#
_cell.length_a   1.000
_cell.length_b   1.000
_cell.length_c   1.000
_cell.angle_alpha   90.00
_cell.angle_beta   90.00
_cell.angle_gamma   90.00
#
_symmetry.space_group_name_H-M   'P 1'
#
loop_
_entity.id
_entity.type
_entity.pdbx_description
1 polymer ?
#
loop_
_entity_poly.entity_id
_entity_poly.type
_entity_poly.pdbx_seq_one_letter_code
_entity_poly.pdbx_strand_id
1 'polypeptide(L)'
;MPAWPTPFTVLLANDAHQSLEDISTRLELPIHTVKGVGQAGMVAGAEQTEDTAIFTKYPQLRETLFSHALLEEGATSGVVELSPTELVVLKVSEHTPAYVPEFDKVKNEVVTAVKTEKSLAQAKASAEEAMAKLSSGQSTSLTDFDEPITVSRLMGNLPQSLLDAIMSAPVDNLPSYTTFWIPQGYVVARIESVQESQAADDGLKAQIEQLLLIGQQTELQRQMLYTLRNNMKVKVFDESERVINDVGME
;
A
#
# COMPACT_ATOMS: atom_id res chain seq x y z
N MET A 1 8.22 -46.43 -40.46
CA MET A 1 7.00 -45.84 -39.87
C MET A 1 7.39 -45.20 -38.55
N PRO A 2 7.35 -43.87 -38.40
CA PRO A 2 7.65 -43.25 -37.11
C PRO A 2 6.46 -43.48 -36.16
N ALA A 3 6.77 -43.99 -34.97
CA ALA A 3 5.83 -44.19 -33.88
C ALA A 3 5.34 -42.82 -33.38
N TRP A 4 4.02 -42.70 -33.20
CA TRP A 4 3.39 -41.49 -32.69
C TRP A 4 3.70 -41.33 -31.20
N PRO A 5 3.85 -40.11 -30.68
CA PRO A 5 4.01 -39.89 -29.25
C PRO A 5 2.76 -40.36 -28.51
N THR A 6 2.96 -41.06 -27.39
CA THR A 6 1.91 -41.48 -26.46
C THR A 6 1.06 -40.28 -26.03
N PRO A 7 -0.27 -40.41 -25.94
CA PRO A 7 -1.12 -39.32 -25.49
C PRO A 7 -0.78 -38.97 -24.04
N PHE A 8 -0.31 -37.74 -23.81
CA PHE A 8 -0.32 -37.14 -22.48
C PHE A 8 -1.78 -36.97 -22.09
N THR A 9 -2.24 -37.76 -21.12
CA THR A 9 -3.61 -37.66 -20.62
C THR A 9 -3.68 -36.42 -19.73
N VAL A 10 -4.17 -35.32 -20.28
CA VAL A 10 -4.55 -34.14 -19.48
C VAL A 10 -5.84 -34.50 -18.75
N LEU A 11 -5.70 -34.98 -17.51
CA LEU A 11 -6.81 -35.35 -16.63
C LEU A 11 -7.38 -34.10 -15.94
N LEU A 12 -7.93 -33.16 -16.72
CA LEU A 12 -8.74 -32.06 -16.18
C LEU A 12 -10.21 -32.48 -16.22
N ALA A 13 -10.59 -33.35 -15.30
CA ALA A 13 -11.99 -33.65 -15.01
C ALA A 13 -12.15 -33.68 -13.50
N ASN A 14 -12.40 -32.50 -12.93
CA ASN A 14 -12.97 -32.41 -11.59
C ASN A 14 -14.47 -32.64 -11.76
N ASP A 15 -14.89 -33.89 -11.66
CA ASP A 15 -16.29 -34.24 -11.50
C ASP A 15 -16.68 -33.91 -10.05
N ALA A 16 -17.87 -33.34 -9.82
CA ALA A 16 -18.30 -32.68 -8.58
C ALA A 16 -18.38 -33.61 -7.33
N HIS A 17 -17.81 -34.81 -7.41
CA HIS A 17 -17.88 -35.86 -6.41
C HIS A 17 -16.51 -36.42 -5.97
N GLN A 18 -15.38 -35.91 -6.49
CA GLN A 18 -14.06 -36.38 -6.06
C GLN A 18 -13.66 -35.78 -4.72
N SER A 19 -13.25 -36.64 -3.79
CA SER A 19 -12.75 -36.22 -2.48
C SER A 19 -11.34 -35.64 -2.61
N LEU A 20 -10.98 -34.71 -1.72
CA LEU A 20 -9.65 -34.08 -1.72
C LEU A 20 -8.57 -35.13 -1.41
N GLU A 21 -8.93 -36.15 -0.65
CA GLU A 21 -8.12 -37.31 -0.30
C GLU A 21 -7.79 -38.18 -1.54
N ASP A 22 -8.76 -38.39 -2.43
CA ASP A 22 -8.56 -39.13 -3.68
C ASP A 22 -7.64 -38.36 -4.64
N ILE A 23 -7.83 -37.04 -4.73
CA ILE A 23 -7.01 -36.15 -5.56
C ILE A 23 -5.56 -36.13 -5.06
N SER A 24 -5.37 -35.99 -3.75
CA SER A 24 -4.06 -35.99 -3.10
C SER A 24 -3.32 -37.32 -3.34
N THR A 25 -3.99 -38.45 -3.16
CA THR A 25 -3.39 -39.78 -3.35
C THR A 25 -3.01 -40.01 -4.82
N ARG A 26 -3.83 -39.54 -5.76
CA ARG A 26 -3.59 -39.75 -7.19
C ARG A 26 -2.50 -38.85 -7.76
N LEU A 27 -2.37 -37.63 -7.24
CA LEU A 27 -1.37 -36.65 -7.68
C LEU A 27 -0.11 -36.67 -6.82
N GLU A 28 -0.08 -37.48 -5.76
CA GLU A 28 0.99 -37.53 -4.76
C GLU A 28 1.29 -36.15 -4.13
N LEU A 29 0.25 -35.33 -3.97
CA LEU A 29 0.37 -33.97 -3.43
C LEU A 29 -0.03 -33.93 -1.94
N PRO A 30 0.73 -33.22 -1.08
CA PRO A 30 0.39 -33.06 0.31
C PRO A 30 -0.87 -32.20 0.51
N ILE A 31 -1.67 -32.54 1.51
CA ILE A 31 -2.83 -31.74 1.92
C ILE A 31 -2.39 -30.75 3.00
N HIS A 32 -2.55 -29.46 2.72
CA HIS A 32 -2.27 -28.39 3.66
C HIS A 32 -3.54 -27.97 4.39
N THR A 33 -3.48 -27.85 5.71
CA THR A 33 -4.62 -27.38 6.53
C THR A 33 -4.33 -25.99 7.07
N VAL A 34 -5.17 -25.03 6.72
CA VAL A 34 -5.05 -23.64 7.17
C VAL A 34 -6.19 -23.28 8.09
N LYS A 35 -5.89 -22.61 9.21
CA LYS A 35 -6.87 -22.13 10.19
C LYS A 35 -6.94 -20.60 10.17
N GLY A 36 -8.13 -20.07 10.47
CA GLY A 36 -8.31 -18.63 10.63
C GLY A 36 -8.44 -17.83 9.33
N VAL A 37 -8.94 -18.43 8.25
CA VAL A 37 -9.29 -17.68 7.03
C VAL A 37 -10.67 -17.02 7.22
N GLY A 38 -10.73 -15.69 7.11
CA GLY A 38 -11.96 -14.90 7.09
C GLY A 38 -12.26 -14.34 5.70
N GLN A 39 -13.45 -13.77 5.50
CA GLN A 39 -13.85 -13.20 4.20
C GLN A 39 -12.95 -12.03 3.77
N ALA A 40 -12.64 -11.13 4.71
CA ALA A 40 -11.82 -9.94 4.47
C ALA A 40 -10.31 -10.19 4.57
N GLY A 41 -9.88 -11.41 4.92
CA GLY A 41 -8.47 -11.73 5.17
C GLY A 41 -8.32 -12.71 6.34
N MET A 42 -7.10 -12.86 6.84
CA MET A 42 -6.84 -13.73 8.00
C MET A 42 -7.43 -13.12 9.29
N VAL A 43 -7.98 -13.97 10.15
CA VAL A 43 -8.50 -13.58 11.47
C VAL A 43 -7.35 -13.14 12.36
N ALA A 44 -7.56 -12.12 13.20
CA ALA A 44 -6.57 -11.64 14.15
C ALA A 44 -6.13 -12.77 15.09
N GLY A 45 -4.81 -12.96 15.22
CA GLY A 45 -4.23 -14.05 16.01
C GLY A 45 -4.09 -15.39 15.27
N ALA A 46 -4.45 -15.48 13.98
CA ALA A 46 -4.12 -16.64 13.15
C ALA A 46 -2.59 -16.75 12.97
N GLU A 47 -2.07 -17.98 13.05
CA GLU A 47 -0.66 -18.26 12.79
C GLU A 47 -0.32 -17.90 11.34
N GLN A 48 0.71 -17.07 11.15
CA GLN A 48 1.18 -16.69 9.82
C GLN A 48 2.19 -17.72 9.34
N THR A 49 1.72 -18.70 8.56
CA THR A 49 2.56 -19.67 7.84
C THR A 49 2.61 -19.34 6.36
N GLU A 50 3.56 -19.91 5.61
CA GLU A 50 3.62 -19.77 4.14
C GLU A 50 2.29 -20.16 3.48
N ASP A 51 1.63 -21.21 4.01
CA ASP A 51 0.32 -21.68 3.55
C ASP A 51 -0.82 -20.67 3.80
N THR A 52 -0.67 -19.75 4.76
CA THR A 52 -1.67 -18.68 5.01
C THR A 52 -1.47 -17.47 4.10
N ALA A 53 -0.25 -17.29 3.58
CA ALA A 53 0.09 -16.15 2.73
C ALA A 53 -0.65 -16.20 1.39
N ILE A 54 -0.92 -17.40 0.84
CA ILE A 54 -1.68 -17.56 -0.40
C ILE A 54 -3.09 -16.97 -0.29
N PHE A 55 -3.73 -17.12 0.87
CA PHE A 55 -5.06 -16.59 1.12
C PHE A 55 -5.06 -15.08 1.27
N THR A 56 -3.94 -14.46 1.68
CA THR A 56 -3.81 -13.00 1.72
C THR A 56 -3.52 -12.44 0.33
N LYS A 57 -2.66 -13.12 -0.43
CA LYS A 57 -2.21 -12.73 -1.77
C LYS A 57 -3.30 -12.88 -2.84
N TYR A 58 -4.13 -13.92 -2.76
CA TYR A 58 -5.14 -14.24 -3.77
C TYR A 58 -6.57 -14.20 -3.20
N PRO A 59 -7.30 -13.08 -3.34
CA PRO A 59 -8.66 -12.91 -2.81
C PRO A 59 -9.67 -13.94 -3.33
N GLN A 60 -9.53 -14.37 -4.58
CA GLN A 60 -10.40 -15.36 -5.24
C GLN A 60 -10.48 -16.71 -4.50
N LEU A 61 -9.42 -17.10 -3.77
CA LEU A 61 -9.46 -18.31 -2.93
C LEU A 61 -10.44 -18.14 -1.77
N ARG A 62 -10.47 -16.95 -1.16
CA ARG A 62 -11.40 -16.64 -0.06
C ARG A 62 -12.83 -16.59 -0.60
N GLU A 63 -13.06 -15.94 -1.72
CA GLU A 63 -14.39 -15.90 -2.35
C GLU A 63 -14.92 -17.30 -2.65
N THR A 64 -14.07 -18.18 -3.17
CA THR A 64 -14.43 -19.58 -3.44
C THR A 64 -14.73 -20.35 -2.15
N LEU A 65 -13.90 -20.20 -1.10
CA LEU A 65 -14.13 -20.82 0.21
C LEU A 65 -15.44 -20.40 0.86
N PHE A 66 -15.82 -19.13 0.71
CA PHE A 66 -17.05 -18.57 1.27
C PHE A 66 -18.26 -18.68 0.34
N SER A 67 -18.17 -19.48 -0.73
CA SER A 67 -19.31 -19.79 -1.60
C SER A 67 -20.29 -20.76 -0.92
N HIS A 68 -21.57 -20.66 -1.26
CA HIS A 68 -22.64 -21.48 -0.66
C HIS A 68 -22.37 -22.99 -0.79
N ALA A 69 -21.90 -23.45 -1.95
CA ALA A 69 -21.60 -24.87 -2.20
C ALA A 69 -20.51 -25.41 -1.24
N LEU A 70 -19.50 -24.60 -0.90
CA LEU A 70 -18.43 -25.04 -0.02
C LEU A 70 -18.80 -24.89 1.45
N LEU A 71 -19.44 -23.79 1.83
CA LEU A 71 -19.80 -23.50 3.22
C LEU A 71 -20.94 -24.38 3.73
N GLU A 72 -21.96 -24.63 2.91
CA GLU A 72 -23.18 -25.33 3.35
C GLU A 72 -23.18 -26.81 2.96
N GLU A 73 -22.71 -27.14 1.75
CA GLU A 73 -22.72 -28.53 1.27
C GLU A 73 -21.42 -29.28 1.61
N GLY A 74 -20.38 -28.59 2.10
CA GLY A 74 -19.09 -29.18 2.44
C GLY A 74 -18.37 -29.81 1.25
N ALA A 75 -18.72 -29.38 0.03
CA ALA A 75 -18.18 -29.93 -1.20
C ALA A 75 -16.71 -29.54 -1.42
N THR A 76 -15.99 -30.32 -2.23
CA THR A 76 -14.67 -29.93 -2.74
C THR A 76 -14.84 -28.85 -3.80
N SER A 77 -13.99 -27.83 -3.82
CA SER A 77 -14.05 -26.78 -4.84
C SER A 77 -13.71 -27.29 -6.23
N GLY A 78 -14.13 -26.52 -7.23
CA GLY A 78 -13.49 -26.52 -8.54
C GLY A 78 -11.99 -26.23 -8.45
N VAL A 79 -11.29 -26.46 -9.55
CA VAL A 79 -9.89 -26.03 -9.67
C VAL A 79 -9.86 -24.51 -9.77
N VAL A 80 -9.20 -23.86 -8.82
CA VAL A 80 -8.96 -22.41 -8.82
C VAL A 80 -7.57 -22.16 -9.38
N GLU A 81 -7.50 -21.49 -10.53
CA GLU A 81 -6.24 -21.09 -11.15
C GLU A 81 -5.72 -19.79 -10.53
N LEU A 82 -4.54 -19.84 -9.91
CA LEU A 82 -3.85 -18.68 -9.34
C LEU A 82 -2.90 -18.05 -10.36
N SER A 83 -2.25 -18.89 -11.15
CA SER A 83 -1.36 -18.52 -12.25
C SER A 83 -1.30 -19.68 -13.26
N PRO A 84 -0.70 -19.49 -14.46
CA PRO A 84 -0.59 -20.55 -15.46
C PRO A 84 0.13 -21.81 -14.98
N THR A 85 0.84 -21.74 -13.86
CA THR A 85 1.57 -22.87 -13.25
C THR A 85 1.05 -23.25 -11.85
N GLU A 86 0.12 -22.50 -11.27
CA GLU A 86 -0.38 -22.71 -9.90
C GLU A 86 -1.90 -22.93 -9.92
N LEU A 87 -2.30 -24.17 -9.62
CA LEU A 87 -3.70 -24.58 -9.49
C LEU A 87 -3.96 -25.03 -8.05
N VAL A 88 -5.09 -24.63 -7.48
CA VAL A 88 -5.45 -24.94 -6.10
C VAL A 88 -6.86 -25.51 -6.03
N VAL A 89 -7.04 -26.54 -5.21
CA VAL A 89 -8.33 -27.12 -4.86
C VAL A 89 -8.51 -26.99 -3.35
N LEU A 90 -9.71 -26.57 -2.94
CA LEU A 90 -10.04 -26.20 -1.57
C LEU A 90 -11.19 -27.07 -1.06
N LYS A 91 -11.21 -27.33 0.24
CA LYS A 91 -12.32 -27.97 0.94
C LYS A 91 -12.47 -27.31 2.30
N VAL A 92 -13.70 -27.03 2.71
CA VAL A 92 -13.98 -26.50 4.04
C VAL A 92 -13.94 -27.67 5.02
N SER A 93 -12.97 -27.65 5.94
CA SER A 93 -12.85 -28.66 6.99
C SER A 93 -13.78 -28.38 8.17
N GLU A 94 -13.86 -27.11 8.58
CA GLU A 94 -14.69 -26.63 9.68
C GLU A 94 -15.12 -25.19 9.40
N HIS A 95 -16.40 -24.89 9.58
CA HIS A 95 -16.93 -23.53 9.47
C HIS A 95 -17.38 -23.02 10.83
N THR A 96 -16.76 -21.95 11.30
CA THR A 96 -17.18 -21.24 12.52
C THR A 96 -18.01 -20.00 12.11
N PRO A 97 -19.32 -19.95 12.44
CA PRO A 97 -20.14 -18.80 12.09
C PRO A 97 -19.67 -17.56 12.85
N ALA A 98 -19.89 -16.38 12.26
CA ALA A 98 -19.59 -15.11 12.91
C ALA A 98 -20.41 -15.00 14.21
N TYR A 99 -19.70 -14.84 15.33
CA TYR A 99 -20.31 -14.62 16.64
C TYR A 99 -19.59 -13.48 17.35
N VAL A 100 -20.29 -12.80 18.25
CA VAL A 100 -19.69 -11.80 19.13
C VAL A 100 -18.98 -12.56 20.25
N PRO A 101 -17.65 -12.51 20.36
CA PRO A 101 -16.96 -13.16 21.45
C PRO A 101 -17.38 -12.57 22.79
N GLU A 102 -17.49 -13.42 23.82
CA GLU A 102 -17.73 -12.95 25.18
C GLU A 102 -16.60 -12.00 25.60
N PHE A 103 -16.95 -10.99 26.40
CA PHE A 103 -15.99 -9.98 26.85
C PHE A 103 -14.75 -10.60 27.49
N ASP A 104 -14.91 -11.67 28.27
CA ASP A 104 -13.78 -12.35 28.92
C ASP A 104 -12.74 -12.91 27.93
N LYS A 105 -13.16 -13.28 26.71
CA LYS A 105 -12.25 -13.79 25.66
C LYS A 105 -11.48 -12.68 24.95
N VAL A 106 -12.04 -11.48 24.85
CA VAL A 106 -11.44 -10.31 24.17
C VAL A 106 -10.96 -9.23 25.12
N LYS A 107 -11.07 -9.46 26.43
CA LYS A 107 -10.80 -8.47 27.48
C LYS A 107 -9.43 -7.82 27.34
N ASN A 108 -8.40 -8.63 27.07
CA ASN A 108 -7.03 -8.11 26.94
C ASN A 108 -6.86 -7.21 25.72
N GLU A 109 -7.49 -7.54 24.60
CA GLU A 109 -7.48 -6.73 23.38
C GLU A 109 -8.22 -5.41 23.61
N VAL A 110 -9.42 -5.47 24.20
CA VAL A 110 -10.22 -4.28 24.51
C VAL A 110 -9.51 -3.38 25.51
N VAL A 111 -8.93 -3.94 26.58
CA VAL A 111 -8.16 -3.15 27.56
C VAL A 111 -6.96 -2.49 26.90
N THR A 112 -6.26 -3.20 26.01
CA THR A 112 -5.14 -2.62 25.26
C THR A 112 -5.61 -1.48 24.36
N ALA A 113 -6.68 -1.67 23.60
CA ALA A 113 -7.26 -0.66 22.72
C ALA A 113 -7.76 0.58 23.48
N VAL A 114 -8.47 0.39 24.59
CA VAL A 114 -8.95 1.50 25.43
C VAL A 114 -7.77 2.22 26.09
N LYS A 115 -6.73 1.48 26.49
CA LYS A 115 -5.52 2.08 27.07
C LYS A 115 -4.80 2.94 26.03
N THR A 116 -4.63 2.46 24.79
CA THR A 116 -4.00 3.26 23.73
C THR A 116 -4.82 4.50 23.42
N GLU A 117 -6.13 4.36 23.26
CA GLU A 117 -7.05 5.47 23.03
C GLU A 117 -6.95 6.54 24.14
N LYS A 118 -7.07 6.13 25.40
CA LYS A 118 -6.97 7.06 26.54
C LYS A 118 -5.58 7.68 26.65
N SER A 119 -4.52 6.92 26.38
CA SER A 119 -3.14 7.44 26.38
C SER A 119 -2.96 8.53 25.33
N LEU A 120 -3.50 8.32 24.12
CA LEU A 120 -3.45 9.31 23.05
C LEU A 120 -4.27 10.56 23.39
N ALA A 121 -5.47 10.40 23.93
CA ALA A 121 -6.31 11.52 24.36
C ALA A 121 -5.62 12.35 25.47
N GLN A 122 -5.00 11.69 26.45
CA GLN A 122 -4.25 12.36 27.51
C GLN A 122 -2.98 13.03 26.99
N ALA A 123 -2.25 12.40 26.07
CA ALA A 123 -1.08 13.00 25.44
C ALA A 123 -1.44 14.29 24.69
N LYS A 124 -2.58 14.28 23.97
CA LYS A 124 -3.12 15.48 23.30
C LYS A 124 -3.38 16.61 24.28
N ALA A 125 -4.15 16.34 25.34
CA ALA A 125 -4.51 17.36 26.33
C ALA A 125 -3.26 17.92 27.04
N SER A 126 -2.35 17.04 27.46
CA SER A 126 -1.08 17.44 28.10
C SER A 126 -0.25 18.36 27.21
N ALA A 127 -0.21 18.07 25.91
CA ALA A 127 0.62 18.83 25.00
C ALA A 127 -0.03 20.17 24.59
N GLU A 128 -1.35 20.24 24.49
CA GLU A 128 -2.09 21.51 24.36
C GLU A 128 -1.87 22.41 25.59
N GLU A 129 -1.92 21.85 26.80
CA GLU A 129 -1.57 22.56 28.03
C GLU A 129 -0.11 23.02 28.06
N ALA A 130 0.82 22.16 27.61
CA ALA A 130 2.24 22.49 27.54
C ALA A 130 2.51 23.61 26.53
N MET A 131 1.85 23.61 25.37
CA MET A 131 1.94 24.68 24.39
C MET A 131 1.43 26.00 25.00
N ALA A 132 0.27 25.99 25.65
CA ALA A 132 -0.27 27.20 26.28
C ALA A 132 0.71 27.81 27.31
N LYS A 133 1.34 26.96 28.13
CA LYS A 133 2.37 27.39 29.09
C LYS A 133 3.62 27.94 28.40
N LEU A 134 4.10 27.25 27.37
CA LEU A 134 5.26 27.68 26.56
C LEU A 134 5.01 29.03 25.86
N SER A 135 3.84 29.22 25.26
CA SER A 135 3.45 30.51 24.66
C SER A 135 3.33 31.64 25.68
N SER A 136 3.04 31.33 26.95
CA SER A 136 2.99 32.30 28.05
C SER A 136 4.35 32.58 28.70
N GLY A 137 5.43 31.93 28.25
CA GLY A 137 6.77 32.06 28.82
C GLY A 137 6.96 31.35 30.17
N GLN A 138 6.03 30.47 30.58
CA GLN A 138 6.19 29.63 31.77
C GLN A 138 7.04 28.41 31.46
N SER A 139 7.89 28.00 32.42
CA SER A 139 8.65 26.74 32.30
C SER A 139 7.68 25.57 32.25
N THR A 140 7.71 24.82 31.15
CA THR A 140 6.95 23.58 31.00
C THR A 140 7.71 22.39 31.60
N SER A 141 7.02 21.26 31.79
CA SER A 141 7.62 19.99 32.19
C SER A 141 8.41 19.30 31.06
N LEU A 142 8.36 19.85 29.84
CA LEU A 142 9.13 19.39 28.69
C LEU A 142 10.54 19.99 28.74
N THR A 143 11.44 19.33 29.46
CA THR A 143 12.86 19.70 29.52
C THR A 143 13.75 18.81 28.65
N ASP A 144 13.27 17.61 28.32
CA ASP A 144 14.06 16.55 27.72
C ASP A 144 13.77 16.44 26.22
N PHE A 145 14.22 17.43 25.45
CA PHE A 145 14.18 17.36 23.98
C PHE A 145 15.33 16.51 23.45
N ASP A 146 15.08 15.80 22.35
CA ASP A 146 16.11 15.07 21.61
C ASP A 146 17.19 16.01 21.04
N GLU A 147 18.30 15.43 20.57
CA GLU A 147 19.41 16.20 19.98
C GLU A 147 18.92 17.09 18.81
N PRO A 148 19.43 18.32 18.70
CA PRO A 148 19.01 19.25 17.66
C PRO A 148 19.39 18.71 16.28
N ILE A 149 18.37 18.57 15.42
CA ILE A 149 18.53 18.15 14.02
C ILE A 149 18.28 19.33 13.08
N THR A 150 19.13 19.47 12.06
CA THR A 150 18.91 20.42 10.97
C THR A 150 18.01 19.78 9.91
N VAL A 151 16.92 20.48 9.57
CA VAL A 151 15.92 20.00 8.62
C VAL A 151 15.77 21.01 7.48
N SER A 152 15.60 20.52 6.25
CA SER A 152 15.27 21.37 5.09
C SER A 152 14.14 20.74 4.28
N ARG A 153 13.45 21.54 3.46
CA ARG A 153 12.36 21.05 2.59
C ARG A 153 12.83 19.99 1.59
N LEU A 154 14.12 20.01 1.22
CA LEU A 154 14.72 19.08 0.25
C LEU A 154 15.39 17.88 0.92
N MET A 155 15.83 18.03 2.17
CA MET A 155 16.51 17.01 2.96
C MET A 155 15.91 16.98 4.36
N GLY A 156 14.86 16.18 4.52
CA GLY A 156 14.23 15.91 5.80
C GLY A 156 13.80 14.45 5.89
N ASN A 157 14.29 13.73 6.90
CA ASN A 157 13.82 12.37 7.24
C ASN A 157 12.57 12.42 8.15
N LEU A 158 11.81 13.51 8.07
CA LEU A 158 10.60 13.73 8.86
C LEU A 158 9.37 13.53 7.98
N PRO A 159 8.24 13.08 8.55
CA PRO A 159 6.96 13.12 7.84
C PRO A 159 6.69 14.51 7.29
N GLN A 160 6.24 14.59 6.04
CA GLN A 160 6.04 15.86 5.33
C GLN A 160 5.14 16.84 6.10
N SER A 161 4.08 16.33 6.70
CA SER A 161 3.15 17.13 7.52
C SER A 161 3.77 17.73 8.77
N LEU A 162 4.72 17.03 9.41
CA LEU A 162 5.49 17.57 10.53
C LEU A 162 6.48 18.64 10.05
N LEU A 163 7.14 18.40 8.91
CA LEU A 163 8.05 19.35 8.30
C LEU A 163 7.32 20.66 7.93
N ASP A 164 6.13 20.55 7.34
CA ASP A 164 5.30 21.70 6.97
C ASP A 164 4.88 22.51 8.20
N ALA A 165 4.52 21.85 9.30
CA ALA A 165 4.16 22.50 10.57
C ALA A 165 5.36 23.21 11.23
N ILE A 166 6.56 22.65 11.11
CA ILE A 166 7.82 23.29 11.57
C ILE A 166 8.15 24.51 10.72
N MET A 167 8.08 24.37 9.39
CA MET A 167 8.43 25.45 8.45
C MET A 167 7.41 26.59 8.41
N SER A 168 6.20 26.38 8.93
CA SER A 168 5.13 27.39 9.02
C SER A 168 5.08 28.09 10.38
N ALA A 169 5.90 27.65 11.35
CA ALA A 169 5.90 28.24 12.68
C ALA A 169 6.44 29.69 12.65
N PRO A 170 5.92 30.59 13.52
CA PRO A 170 6.44 31.94 13.61
C PRO A 170 7.86 31.91 14.17
N VAL A 171 8.80 32.55 13.46
CA VAL A 171 10.24 32.56 13.78
C VAL A 171 10.72 33.92 14.31
N ASP A 172 9.78 34.84 14.56
CA ASP A 172 10.07 36.21 15.00
C ASP A 172 10.69 36.24 16.41
N ASN A 173 10.30 35.28 17.27
CA ASN A 173 10.84 35.12 18.62
C ASN A 173 11.34 33.68 18.79
N LEU A 174 12.66 33.54 18.90
CA LEU A 174 13.30 32.25 19.16
C LEU A 174 13.63 32.11 20.66
N PRO A 175 13.48 30.91 21.26
CA PRO A 175 13.00 29.68 20.64
C PRO A 175 11.49 29.69 20.39
N SER A 176 11.09 29.19 19.21
CA SER A 176 9.67 29.02 18.85
C SER A 176 9.25 27.58 19.07
N TYR A 177 8.00 27.37 19.47
CA TYR A 177 7.46 26.05 19.74
C TYR A 177 6.32 25.77 18.77
N THR A 178 6.39 24.63 18.09
CA THR A 178 5.29 24.12 17.28
C THR A 178 4.93 22.72 17.75
N THR A 179 3.73 22.28 17.38
CA THR A 179 3.24 20.97 17.77
C THR A 179 2.57 20.28 16.62
N PHE A 180 2.62 18.96 16.63
CA PHE A 180 2.09 18.17 15.55
C PHE A 180 1.50 16.85 16.05
N TRP A 181 0.41 16.43 15.42
CA TRP A 181 -0.26 15.17 15.71
C TRP A 181 0.18 14.10 14.73
N ILE A 182 0.67 12.97 15.25
CA ILE A 182 0.95 11.75 14.48
C ILE A 182 0.03 10.62 14.95
N PRO A 183 -0.27 9.62 14.10
CA PRO A 183 -1.08 8.46 14.51
C PRO A 183 -0.55 7.76 15.77
N GLN A 184 0.77 7.77 15.95
CA GLN A 184 1.45 7.19 17.10
C GLN A 184 1.59 8.12 18.33
N GLY A 185 1.10 9.36 18.29
CA GLY A 185 1.19 10.28 19.42
C GLY A 185 1.28 11.76 19.08
N TYR A 186 1.88 12.52 20.00
CA TYR A 186 2.01 13.97 19.90
C TYR A 186 3.50 14.36 19.88
N VAL A 187 3.88 15.29 19.00
CA VAL A 187 5.25 15.79 18.90
C VAL A 187 5.25 17.29 19.19
N VAL A 188 6.15 17.73 20.05
CA VAL A 188 6.46 19.15 20.29
C VAL A 188 7.84 19.41 19.70
N ALA A 189 7.93 20.33 18.74
CA ALA A 189 9.20 20.74 18.16
C ALA A 189 9.60 22.12 18.68
N ARG A 190 10.85 22.21 19.16
CA ARG A 190 11.50 23.46 19.56
C ARG A 190 12.40 23.94 18.41
N ILE A 191 12.12 25.12 17.89
CA ILE A 191 12.90 25.77 16.85
C ILE A 191 13.87 26.73 17.52
N GLU A 192 15.16 26.43 17.43
CA GLU A 192 16.22 27.23 18.05
C GLU A 192 16.81 28.26 17.11
N SER A 193 16.99 27.89 15.84
CA SER A 193 17.59 28.76 14.83
C SER A 193 17.05 28.44 13.44
N VAL A 194 17.05 29.45 12.58
CA VAL A 194 16.68 29.35 11.16
C VAL A 194 17.84 29.91 10.35
N GLN A 195 18.26 29.16 9.34
CA GLN A 195 19.36 29.52 8.45
C GLN A 195 18.89 29.46 7.00
N GLU A 196 19.26 30.44 6.19
CA GLU A 196 19.07 30.38 4.75
C GLU A 196 20.03 29.34 4.15
N SER A 197 19.47 28.41 3.36
CA SER A 197 20.27 27.34 2.75
C SER A 197 21.01 27.84 1.52
N GLN A 198 22.32 28.08 1.62
CA GLN A 198 23.19 28.36 0.48
C GLN A 198 23.25 27.22 -0.55
N ALA A 199 23.03 25.97 -0.12
CA ALA A 199 23.01 24.81 -1.02
C ALA A 199 21.74 24.72 -1.89
N ALA A 200 20.70 25.48 -1.57
CA ALA A 200 19.46 25.49 -2.36
C ALA A 200 19.67 26.22 -3.70
N ASP A 201 20.48 27.28 -3.74
CA ASP A 201 20.70 28.05 -4.96
C ASP A 201 21.42 27.24 -6.04
N ASP A 202 22.47 26.50 -5.71
CA ASP A 202 23.26 25.78 -6.70
C ASP A 202 22.50 24.57 -7.28
N GLY A 203 21.83 23.78 -6.42
CA GLY A 203 21.06 22.61 -6.84
C GLY A 203 19.78 22.97 -7.60
N LEU A 204 19.06 24.00 -7.15
CA LEU A 204 17.80 24.44 -7.76
C LEU A 204 18.07 25.17 -9.09
N LYS A 205 19.16 25.92 -9.19
CA LYS A 205 19.62 26.50 -10.45
C LYS A 205 19.97 25.44 -11.49
N ALA A 206 20.72 24.40 -11.12
CA ALA A 206 21.04 23.29 -12.03
C ALA A 206 19.77 22.57 -12.53
N GLN A 207 18.78 22.38 -11.65
CA GLN A 207 17.51 21.76 -12.02
C GLN A 207 16.65 22.64 -12.95
N ILE A 208 16.62 23.96 -12.71
CA ILE A 208 15.95 24.93 -13.60
C ILE A 208 16.65 24.99 -14.97
N GLU A 209 17.99 24.99 -15.02
CA GLU A 209 18.76 24.97 -16.26
C GLU A 209 18.44 23.71 -17.09
N GLN A 210 18.33 22.55 -16.43
CA GLN A 210 17.96 21.29 -17.09
C GLN A 210 16.54 21.31 -17.66
N LEU A 211 15.57 21.86 -16.91
CA LEU A 211 14.19 22.03 -17.38
C LEU A 211 14.09 23.00 -18.57
N LEU A 212 14.86 24.09 -18.54
CA LEU A 212 14.90 25.06 -19.63
C LEU A 212 15.49 24.44 -20.91
N LEU A 213 16.46 23.54 -20.79
CA LEU A 213 17.01 22.78 -21.92
C LEU A 213 15.98 21.83 -22.54
N ILE A 214 15.18 21.15 -21.72
CA ILE A 214 14.13 20.24 -22.21
C ILE A 214 13.09 21.01 -23.03
N GLY A 215 12.64 22.17 -22.54
CA GLY A 215 11.70 23.03 -23.27
C GLY A 215 12.23 23.43 -24.65
N GLN A 216 13.48 23.88 -24.73
CA GLN A 216 14.12 24.26 -25.99
C GLN A 216 14.27 23.07 -26.97
N GLN A 217 14.61 21.88 -26.46
CA GLN A 217 14.73 20.67 -27.30
C GLN A 217 13.40 20.27 -27.93
N THR A 218 12.30 20.34 -27.17
CA THR A 218 10.97 20.00 -27.70
C THR A 218 10.52 20.97 -28.80
N GLU A 219 10.79 22.26 -28.64
CA GLU A 219 10.42 23.27 -29.64
C GLU A 219 11.27 23.14 -30.92
N LEU A 220 12.58 22.93 -30.78
CA LEU A 220 13.47 22.65 -31.91
C LEU A 220 13.03 21.38 -32.67
N GLN A 221 12.66 20.32 -31.93
CA GLN A 221 12.17 19.09 -32.53
C GLN A 221 10.85 19.30 -33.29
N ARG A 222 9.90 20.08 -32.74
CA ARG A 222 8.64 20.43 -33.44
C ARG A 222 8.91 21.19 -34.73
N GLN A 223 9.80 22.19 -34.71
CA GLN A 223 10.13 22.96 -35.91
C GLN A 223 10.87 22.11 -36.96
N MET A 224 11.76 21.23 -36.54
CA MET A 224 12.40 20.26 -37.43
C MET A 224 11.38 19.31 -38.06
N LEU A 225 10.43 18.77 -37.29
CA LEU A 225 9.36 17.93 -37.83
C LEU A 225 8.44 18.69 -38.79
N TYR A 226 8.13 19.95 -38.50
CA TYR A 226 7.32 20.81 -39.38
C TYR A 226 8.01 21.07 -40.73
N THR A 227 9.30 21.41 -40.70
CA THR A 227 10.09 21.62 -41.92
C THR A 227 10.28 20.34 -42.73
N LEU A 228 10.54 19.21 -42.08
CA LEU A 228 10.62 17.89 -42.74
C LEU A 228 9.29 17.51 -43.39
N ARG A 229 8.17 17.70 -42.68
CA ARG A 229 6.83 17.41 -43.21
C ARG A 229 6.52 18.27 -44.44
N ASN A 230 6.84 19.57 -44.40
CA ASN A 230 6.54 20.48 -45.51
C ASN A 230 7.42 20.25 -46.75
N ASN A 231 8.67 19.82 -46.57
CA ASN A 231 9.60 19.60 -47.68
C ASN A 231 9.53 18.20 -48.28
N MET A 232 8.90 17.24 -47.60
CA MET A 232 8.66 15.91 -48.15
C MET A 232 7.31 15.85 -48.87
N LYS A 233 7.31 15.37 -50.12
CA LYS A 233 6.09 15.13 -50.90
C LYS A 233 5.38 13.84 -50.43
N VAL A 234 4.84 13.87 -49.21
CA VAL A 234 4.04 12.76 -48.68
C VAL A 234 2.61 12.89 -49.21
N LYS A 235 2.13 11.87 -49.91
CA LYS A 235 0.70 11.73 -50.25
C LYS A 235 0.04 10.91 -49.15
N VAL A 236 -0.82 11.55 -48.36
CA VAL A 236 -1.70 10.84 -47.43
C VAL A 236 -2.95 10.46 -48.22
N PHE A 237 -3.36 9.19 -48.13
CA PHE A 237 -4.61 8.73 -48.73
C PHE A 237 -5.75 8.93 -47.73
N ASP A 238 -6.96 9.24 -48.18
CA ASP A 238 -8.10 9.61 -47.34
C ASP A 238 -8.41 8.60 -46.22
N GLU A 239 -8.20 7.30 -46.50
CA GLU A 239 -8.41 6.22 -45.53
C GLU A 239 -7.36 6.25 -44.39
N SER A 240 -6.14 6.71 -44.67
CA SER A 240 -5.08 6.89 -43.67
C SER A 240 -5.28 8.16 -42.84
N GLU A 241 -5.83 9.22 -43.44
CA GLU A 241 -6.11 10.48 -42.75
C GLU A 241 -7.21 10.33 -41.69
N ARG A 242 -8.23 9.50 -41.97
CA ARG A 242 -9.23 9.10 -40.96
C ARG A 242 -8.56 8.42 -39.77
N VAL A 243 -7.73 7.41 -39.98
CA VAL A 243 -7.11 6.65 -38.86
C VAL A 243 -6.12 7.49 -38.04
N ILE A 244 -5.39 8.41 -38.68
CA ILE A 244 -4.40 9.26 -37.98
C ILE A 244 -5.06 10.34 -37.13
N ASN A 245 -6.17 10.92 -37.60
CA ASN A 245 -6.86 12.01 -36.90
C ASN A 245 -7.96 11.52 -35.94
N ASP A 246 -8.36 10.25 -36.03
CA ASP A 246 -9.40 9.62 -35.20
C ASP A 246 -8.83 8.91 -33.95
N VAL A 247 -7.64 9.33 -33.48
CA VAL A 247 -7.14 8.92 -32.16
C VAL A 247 -7.84 9.74 -31.09
N GLY A 248 -9.08 9.34 -30.81
CA GLY A 248 -9.86 9.84 -29.68
C GLY A 248 -11.35 9.74 -29.94
N MET A 249 -11.93 8.55 -29.75
CA MET A 249 -13.13 8.30 -28.93
C MET A 249 -13.47 6.79 -28.95
N GLU A 250 -12.78 6.00 -28.12
CA GLU A 250 -13.40 4.95 -27.30
C GLU A 250 -12.75 4.99 -25.91
#